data_AF-A0A9P8JPG5-F1
#
_entry.id   AF-A0A9P8JPG5-F1
#
_cell.length_a   1.000
_cell.length_b   1.000
_cell.length_c   1.000
_cell.angle_alpha   90.00
_cell.angle_beta   90.00
_cell.angle_gamma   90.00
#
_symmetry.space_group_name_H-M   'P 1'
#
loop_
_entity.id
_entity.type
_entity.pdbx_description
1 polymer ?
#
loop_
_entity_poly.entity_id
_entity_poly.type
_entity_poly.pdbx_seq_one_letter_code
_entity_poly.pdbx_strand_id
1 'polypeptide(L)'
;MEGQAQQFDELPPKEQVIDRPPKRISELEFGVLSNQDMVKQSVVEVSDRNVYDLGTGPGGKRTLTAHGPLDGRLGTSSKTGQCEQCKEDLKNCNGHFGHVRLALPAYHWGYFKKIMEILNTICKDCSRILLDENTRRKYLRQIRRPELDSLRKEAICKKIVDEAKKTKTCFYCGSINGTVKKVAGHPIKLIHVKWQTYLASNAKSKVKPASMVAFEKSFDEAKKGVPDLEKHAKRAVDDMNPLRALNLFQRISTTDVELLGMD
;
A
#
# COMPACT_ATOMS: atom_id res chain seq x y z
N MET A 1 54.15 -35.69 -12.11
CA MET A 1 54.24 -34.25 -11.79
C MET A 1 53.15 -33.94 -10.78
N GLU A 2 53.58 -34.01 -9.53
CA GLU A 2 53.11 -33.30 -8.33
C GLU A 2 51.62 -32.94 -8.24
N GLY A 3 50.89 -33.80 -7.53
CA GLY A 3 49.60 -33.43 -6.93
C GLY A 3 49.85 -32.42 -5.80
N GLN A 4 49.24 -31.25 -5.91
CA GLN A 4 49.19 -30.28 -4.83
C GLN A 4 48.35 -30.87 -3.69
N ALA A 5 49.02 -31.37 -2.66
CA ALA A 5 48.40 -31.70 -1.39
C ALA A 5 47.80 -30.42 -0.81
N GLN A 6 46.49 -30.42 -0.59
CA GLN A 6 45.81 -29.36 0.15
C GLN A 6 46.42 -29.31 1.56
N GLN A 7 47.04 -28.18 1.90
CA GLN A 7 47.41 -27.86 3.27
C GLN A 7 46.14 -27.95 4.13
N PHE A 8 46.06 -28.99 4.96
CA PHE A 8 45.15 -28.99 6.10
C PHE A 8 45.78 -28.06 7.12
N ASP A 9 45.33 -26.81 7.15
CA ASP A 9 45.66 -25.88 8.24
C ASP A 9 45.31 -26.56 9.57
N GLU A 10 46.28 -26.59 10.50
CA GLU A 10 46.06 -27.03 11.89
C GLU A 10 45.04 -26.10 12.54
N LEU A 11 43.76 -26.52 12.54
CA LEU A 11 42.69 -25.78 13.20
C LEU A 11 42.94 -25.78 14.72
N PRO A 12 42.82 -24.62 15.39
CA PRO A 12 43.08 -24.51 16.83
C PRO A 12 42.17 -25.44 17.65
N PRO A 13 42.69 -26.06 18.73
CA PRO A 13 41.91 -26.96 19.56
C PRO A 13 40.73 -26.20 20.22
N LYS A 14 39.52 -26.75 20.06
CA LYS A 14 38.20 -26.23 20.50
C LYS A 14 37.46 -25.30 19.52
N GLU A 15 37.83 -25.29 18.24
CA GLU A 15 37.01 -24.62 17.23
C GLU A 15 35.67 -25.34 17.02
N GLN A 16 34.59 -24.57 16.83
CA GLN A 16 33.26 -25.11 16.61
C GLN A 16 33.18 -25.73 15.21
N VAL A 17 32.74 -26.98 15.11
CA VAL A 17 32.48 -27.62 13.79
C VAL A 17 31.28 -26.93 13.14
N ILE A 18 31.54 -26.19 12.05
CA ILE A 18 30.50 -25.51 11.27
C ILE A 18 30.09 -26.44 10.13
N ASP A 19 28.92 -27.07 10.24
CA ASP A 19 28.30 -27.81 9.13
C ASP A 19 27.49 -26.86 8.23
N ARG A 20 27.67 -26.94 6.90
CA ARG A 20 26.99 -26.09 5.90
C ARG A 20 26.38 -26.96 4.80
N PRO A 21 25.26 -27.66 5.06
CA PRO A 21 24.62 -28.50 4.07
C PRO A 21 24.07 -27.67 2.89
N PRO A 22 24.15 -28.18 1.65
CA PRO A 22 23.60 -27.50 0.48
C PRO A 22 22.07 -27.42 0.59
N LYS A 23 21.50 -26.24 0.30
CA LYS A 23 20.06 -25.99 0.32
C LYS A 23 19.50 -25.88 -1.10
N ARG A 24 18.23 -26.24 -1.27
CA ARG A 24 17.47 -26.08 -2.51
C ARG A 24 16.25 -25.20 -2.26
N ILE A 25 15.98 -24.26 -3.16
CA ILE A 25 14.77 -23.44 -3.12
C ILE A 25 13.56 -24.34 -3.37
N SER A 26 12.60 -24.35 -2.46
CA SER A 26 11.36 -25.13 -2.56
C SER A 26 10.26 -24.37 -3.28
N GLU A 27 10.00 -23.13 -2.87
CA GLU A 27 8.89 -22.31 -3.35
C GLU A 27 9.23 -20.81 -3.27
N LEU A 28 8.41 -20.00 -3.93
CA LEU A 28 8.49 -18.53 -3.92
C LEU A 28 7.16 -17.97 -3.40
N GLU A 29 7.21 -17.30 -2.26
CA GLU A 29 6.06 -16.61 -1.69
C GLU A 29 6.08 -15.13 -2.10
N PHE A 30 5.02 -14.69 -2.77
CA PHE A 30 4.86 -13.29 -3.15
C PHE A 30 4.08 -12.54 -2.08
N GLY A 31 4.54 -11.34 -1.75
CA GLY A 31 3.89 -10.48 -0.76
C GLY A 31 4.17 -9.01 -1.02
N VAL A 32 3.60 -8.17 -0.16
CA VAL A 32 3.88 -6.73 -0.13
C VAL A 32 4.74 -6.45 1.09
N LEU A 33 5.84 -5.71 0.90
CA LEU A 33 6.71 -5.32 2.00
C LEU A 33 5.99 -4.37 2.95
N SER A 34 6.06 -4.65 4.25
CA SER A 34 5.62 -3.68 5.26
C SER A 34 6.61 -2.52 5.38
N ASN A 35 6.17 -1.38 5.92
CA ASN A 35 7.08 -0.27 6.20
C ASN A 35 8.25 -0.70 7.10
N GLN A 36 8.03 -1.63 8.03
CA GLN A 36 9.08 -2.14 8.90
C GLN A 36 10.09 -2.97 8.12
N ASP A 37 9.64 -3.81 7.18
CA ASP A 37 10.54 -4.64 6.37
C ASP A 37 11.33 -3.81 5.36
N MET A 38 10.73 -2.73 4.84
CA MET A 38 11.44 -1.73 4.03
C MET A 38 12.55 -1.01 4.81
N VAL A 39 12.30 -0.66 6.07
CA VAL A 39 13.33 -0.03 6.91
C VAL A 39 14.40 -1.04 7.33
N LYS A 40 14.02 -2.27 7.68
CA LYS A 40 14.97 -3.34 8.09
C LYS A 40 15.98 -3.71 7.01
N GLN A 41 15.57 -3.74 5.74
CA GLN A 41 16.48 -4.01 4.62
C GLN A 41 17.29 -2.78 4.21
N SER A 42 16.91 -1.59 4.69
CA SER A 42 17.50 -0.34 4.27
C SER A 42 18.76 -0.01 5.06
N VAL A 43 19.81 0.41 4.34
CA VAL A 43 21.08 0.85 4.92
C VAL A 43 21.11 2.37 5.16
N VAL A 44 20.37 3.14 4.37
CA VAL A 44 20.35 4.61 4.43
C VAL A 44 18.95 5.17 4.15
N GLU A 45 18.56 6.17 4.94
CA GLU A 45 17.44 7.06 4.62
C GLU A 45 17.92 8.11 3.61
N VAL A 46 17.33 8.11 2.42
CA VAL A 46 17.62 9.08 1.36
C VAL A 46 16.72 10.29 1.58
N SER A 47 17.33 11.41 1.97
CA SER A 47 16.66 12.66 2.33
C SER A 47 17.09 13.85 1.48
N ASP A 48 18.31 13.82 0.91
CA ASP A 48 18.78 14.86 0.01
C ASP A 48 18.41 14.52 -1.44
N ARG A 49 18.03 15.54 -2.21
CA ARG A 49 17.76 15.44 -3.65
C ARG A 49 19.05 15.51 -4.48
N ASN A 50 20.10 16.11 -3.92
CA ASN A 50 21.34 16.35 -4.65
C ASN A 50 22.08 15.02 -4.83
N VAL A 51 22.62 14.84 -6.04
CA VAL A 51 23.39 13.63 -6.39
C VAL A 51 24.87 13.83 -6.07
N TYR A 52 25.37 15.05 -6.28
CA TYR A 52 26.75 15.43 -6.05
C TYR A 52 26.78 16.72 -5.23
N ASP A 53 27.82 16.87 -4.40
CA ASP A 53 27.99 18.09 -3.65
C ASP A 53 28.37 19.24 -4.58
N LEU A 54 27.60 20.33 -4.51
CA LEU A 54 27.81 21.54 -5.33
C LEU A 54 29.04 22.35 -4.87
N GLY A 55 29.71 21.92 -3.80
CA GLY A 55 30.81 22.60 -3.16
C GLY A 55 32.16 22.00 -3.50
N THR A 56 32.65 22.23 -4.69
CA THR A 56 34.09 22.43 -4.94
C THR A 56 34.20 23.29 -6.20
N GLY A 57 35.10 24.27 -6.21
CA GLY A 57 35.20 25.28 -7.28
C GLY A 57 35.44 24.69 -8.68
N PRO A 58 35.70 25.53 -9.70
CA PRO A 58 36.03 25.04 -11.04
C PRO A 58 37.19 24.03 -10.97
N GLY A 59 36.95 22.77 -11.35
CA GLY A 59 37.95 21.69 -11.26
C GLY A 59 37.93 20.84 -9.98
N GLY A 60 36.96 21.08 -9.09
CA GLY A 60 36.74 20.29 -7.89
C GLY A 60 36.31 18.84 -8.13
N LYS A 61 36.80 17.91 -7.30
CA LYS A 61 36.37 16.51 -7.35
C LYS A 61 34.90 16.43 -6.91
N ARG A 62 34.02 16.03 -7.84
CA ARG A 62 32.60 15.78 -7.54
C ARG A 62 32.49 14.61 -6.55
N THR A 63 32.22 14.92 -5.29
CA THR A 63 31.88 13.92 -4.28
C THR A 63 30.39 13.62 -4.33
N LEU A 64 30.04 12.40 -3.95
CA LEU A 64 28.65 11.96 -3.85
C LEU A 64 28.05 12.60 -2.59
N THR A 65 26.85 13.15 -2.72
CA THR A 65 26.17 13.75 -1.56
C THR A 65 25.72 12.67 -0.59
N ALA A 66 26.09 12.84 0.69
CA ALA A 66 25.63 11.98 1.76
C ALA A 66 24.10 12.07 1.89
N HIS A 67 23.43 10.93 2.11
CA HIS A 67 21.96 10.82 2.10
C HIS A 67 21.29 11.21 0.77
N GLY A 68 22.07 11.27 -0.32
CA GLY A 68 21.57 11.47 -1.67
C GLY A 68 21.23 10.16 -2.39
N PRO A 69 20.71 10.22 -3.61
CA PRO A 69 20.30 9.03 -4.37
C PRO A 69 21.46 8.09 -4.78
N LEU A 70 22.69 8.61 -4.83
CA LEU A 70 23.90 7.86 -5.15
C LEU A 70 24.84 7.75 -3.94
N ASP A 71 24.30 7.73 -2.72
CA ASP A 71 25.08 7.54 -1.50
C ASP A 71 25.94 6.26 -1.61
N GLY A 72 27.23 6.34 -1.23
CA GLY A 72 28.20 5.25 -1.35
C GLY A 72 27.82 4.00 -0.53
N ARG A 73 26.93 4.13 0.46
CA ARG A 73 26.37 3.00 1.23
C ARG A 73 25.40 2.14 0.42
N LEU A 74 24.78 2.67 -0.63
CA LEU A 74 23.85 1.93 -1.50
C LEU A 74 24.58 1.01 -2.49
N GLY A 75 25.87 1.26 -2.69
CA GLY A 75 26.70 0.53 -3.65
C GLY A 75 27.67 1.47 -4.36
N THR A 76 28.47 0.89 -5.25
CA THR A 76 29.39 1.64 -6.12
C THR A 76 28.98 1.43 -7.57
N SER A 77 29.02 2.49 -8.37
CA SER A 77 28.90 2.40 -9.84
C SER A 77 30.23 2.69 -10.55
N SER A 78 31.27 3.05 -9.80
CA SER A 78 32.60 3.34 -10.35
C SER A 78 33.45 2.07 -10.36
N LYS A 79 34.20 1.85 -11.44
CA LYS A 79 35.16 0.74 -11.54
C LYS A 79 36.25 0.77 -10.47
N THR A 80 36.59 1.97 -9.98
CA THR A 80 37.60 2.20 -8.95
C THR A 80 36.99 2.55 -7.59
N GLY A 81 35.66 2.65 -7.50
CA GLY A 81 34.96 2.96 -6.26
C GLY A 81 34.64 1.70 -5.49
N GLN A 82 34.68 1.78 -4.17
CA GLN A 82 34.29 0.70 -3.26
C GLN A 82 32.99 1.08 -2.55
N CYS A 83 32.12 0.10 -2.31
CA CYS A 83 30.91 0.33 -1.54
C CYS A 83 31.26 0.65 -0.09
N GLU A 84 30.61 1.65 0.51
CA GLU A 84 30.87 2.01 1.89
C GLU A 84 30.31 1.00 2.90
N GLN A 85 29.32 0.19 2.51
CA GLN A 85 28.65 -0.78 3.36
C GLN A 85 29.36 -2.15 3.38
N CYS A 86 29.49 -2.82 2.23
CA CYS A 86 30.15 -4.13 2.15
C CYS A 86 31.67 -4.06 1.92
N LYS A 87 32.22 -2.88 1.60
CA LYS A 87 33.64 -2.67 1.26
C LYS A 87 34.14 -3.48 0.05
N GLU A 88 33.21 -3.95 -0.77
CA GLU A 88 33.53 -4.68 -1.99
C GLU A 88 33.54 -3.76 -3.23
N ASP A 89 34.25 -4.19 -4.26
CA ASP A 89 34.28 -3.55 -5.57
C ASP A 89 32.99 -3.82 -6.37
N LEU A 90 32.82 -3.09 -7.48
CA LEU A 90 31.66 -3.19 -8.39
C LEU A 90 31.30 -4.62 -8.82
N LYS A 91 32.28 -5.53 -8.93
CA LYS A 91 32.06 -6.90 -9.40
C LYS A 91 31.42 -7.81 -8.35
N ASN A 92 31.69 -7.56 -7.07
CA ASN A 92 31.28 -8.45 -5.97
C ASN A 92 30.11 -7.85 -5.17
N CYS A 93 29.99 -6.52 -5.16
CA CYS A 93 28.91 -5.83 -4.47
C CYS A 93 27.53 -6.16 -5.08
N ASN A 94 26.67 -6.79 -4.29
CA ASN A 94 25.29 -7.14 -4.66
C ASN A 94 24.31 -5.93 -4.68
N GLY A 95 24.74 -4.78 -4.14
CA GLY A 95 23.91 -3.59 -3.96
C GLY A 95 23.09 -3.63 -2.67
N HIS A 96 22.76 -2.45 -2.17
CA HIS A 96 22.06 -2.29 -0.89
C HIS A 96 20.86 -1.36 -1.05
N PHE A 97 19.77 -1.68 -0.34
CA PHE A 97 18.56 -0.88 -0.40
C PHE A 97 18.66 0.38 0.45
N GLY A 98 18.07 1.46 -0.06
CA GLY A 98 17.74 2.67 0.67
C GLY A 98 16.24 2.76 0.89
N HIS A 99 15.81 3.69 1.74
CA HIS A 99 14.39 4.05 1.82
C HIS A 99 14.22 5.56 1.83
N VAL A 100 13.06 6.00 1.32
CA VAL A 100 12.65 7.40 1.34
C VAL A 100 11.41 7.48 2.23
N ARG A 101 11.49 8.27 3.30
CA ARG A 101 10.36 8.49 4.19
C ARG A 101 9.42 9.55 3.60
N LEU A 102 8.23 9.12 3.19
CA LEU A 102 7.20 10.03 2.71
C LEU A 102 6.46 10.69 3.89
N ALA A 103 6.30 12.02 3.84
CA ALA A 103 5.57 12.77 4.87
C ALA A 103 4.06 12.47 4.87
N LEU A 104 3.48 12.20 3.69
CA LEU A 104 2.09 11.80 3.51
C LEU A 104 2.03 10.51 2.69
N PRO A 105 1.07 9.61 3.00
CA PRO A 105 0.91 8.39 2.22
C PRO A 105 0.44 8.71 0.80
N ALA A 106 0.80 7.84 -0.14
CA ALA A 106 0.41 7.91 -1.54
C ALA A 106 -0.23 6.60 -1.98
N TYR A 107 -1.12 6.66 -2.98
CA TYR A 107 -1.64 5.44 -3.58
C TYR A 107 -0.58 4.78 -4.47
N HIS A 108 -0.36 3.48 -4.25
CA HIS A 108 0.46 2.69 -5.16
C HIS A 108 -0.29 2.41 -6.46
N TRP A 109 0.24 2.86 -7.60
CA TRP A 109 -0.43 2.75 -8.90
C TRP A 109 -0.77 1.29 -9.28
N GLY A 110 0.15 0.36 -9.04
CA GLY A 110 -0.05 -1.07 -9.32
C GLY A 110 -1.22 -1.68 -8.53
N TYR A 111 -1.50 -1.16 -7.33
CA TYR A 111 -2.60 -1.64 -6.47
C TYR A 111 -3.84 -0.76 -6.56
N PHE A 112 -3.84 0.30 -7.36
CA PHE A 112 -4.90 1.30 -7.38
C PHE A 112 -6.29 0.71 -7.69
N LYS A 113 -6.35 -0.26 -8.61
CA LYS A 113 -7.60 -0.98 -8.93
C LYS A 113 -8.11 -1.79 -7.73
N LYS A 114 -7.23 -2.52 -7.04
CA LYS A 114 -7.58 -3.34 -5.88
C LYS A 114 -7.96 -2.47 -4.68
N ILE A 115 -7.26 -1.35 -4.47
CA ILE A 115 -7.61 -0.33 -3.46
C ILE A 115 -9.04 0.17 -3.69
N MET A 116 -9.40 0.55 -4.92
CA MET A 116 -10.77 0.94 -5.25
C MET A 116 -11.79 -0.18 -5.00
N GLU A 117 -11.43 -1.43 -5.32
CA GLU A 117 -12.29 -2.59 -5.06
C GLU A 117 -12.56 -2.76 -3.57
N ILE A 118 -11.52 -2.79 -2.73
CA ILE A 118 -11.63 -2.91 -1.26
C ILE A 118 -12.41 -1.74 -0.68
N LEU A 119 -12.10 -0.52 -1.11
CA LEU A 119 -12.86 0.66 -0.69
C LEU A 119 -14.33 0.53 -1.04
N ASN A 120 -14.72 -0.17 -2.10
CA ASN A 120 -16.13 -0.40 -2.44
C ASN A 120 -16.79 -1.54 -1.63
N THR A 121 -16.03 -2.42 -0.97
CA THR A 121 -16.59 -3.52 -0.17
C THR A 121 -16.70 -3.20 1.32
N ILE A 122 -15.97 -2.20 1.82
CA ILE A 122 -16.01 -1.81 3.24
C ILE A 122 -16.90 -0.59 3.49
N CYS A 123 -17.34 -0.44 4.74
CA CYS A 123 -17.99 0.76 5.26
C CYS A 123 -16.98 1.91 5.45
N LYS A 124 -17.33 3.13 5.05
CA LYS A 124 -16.42 4.30 5.10
C LYS A 124 -16.40 5.01 6.46
N ASP A 125 -17.18 4.50 7.42
CA ASP A 125 -17.28 5.04 8.77
C ASP A 125 -16.72 4.04 9.81
N CYS A 126 -17.07 2.74 9.70
CA CYS A 126 -16.63 1.70 10.64
C CYS A 126 -15.64 0.67 10.09
N SER A 127 -15.25 0.75 8.81
CA SER A 127 -14.30 -0.15 8.13
C SER A 127 -14.67 -1.64 8.05
N ARG A 128 -15.85 -2.05 8.53
CA ARG A 128 -16.35 -3.42 8.38
C ARG A 128 -16.81 -3.70 6.96
N ILE A 129 -16.70 -4.95 6.53
CA ILE A 129 -17.19 -5.40 5.23
C ILE A 129 -18.73 -5.26 5.13
N LEU A 130 -19.23 -4.84 3.98
CA LEU A 130 -20.65 -4.58 3.71
C LEU A 130 -21.42 -5.87 3.35
N LEU A 131 -21.24 -6.91 4.17
CA LEU A 131 -21.95 -8.18 4.09
C LEU A 131 -22.73 -8.43 5.37
N ASP A 132 -23.87 -9.13 5.25
CA ASP A 132 -24.56 -9.64 6.41
C ASP A 132 -23.76 -10.76 7.07
N GLU A 133 -24.00 -10.99 8.37
CA GLU A 133 -23.19 -11.93 9.16
C GLU A 133 -23.33 -13.39 8.70
N ASN A 134 -24.50 -13.79 8.17
CA ASN A 134 -24.71 -15.16 7.70
C ASN A 134 -23.91 -15.43 6.42
N THR A 135 -24.00 -14.50 5.47
CA THR A 135 -23.24 -14.53 4.21
C THR A 135 -21.75 -14.41 4.45
N ARG A 136 -21.33 -13.53 5.34
CA ARG A 136 -19.94 -13.38 5.78
C ARG A 136 -19.37 -14.70 6.28
N ARG A 137 -20.06 -15.38 7.21
CA ARG A 137 -19.66 -16.71 7.70
C ARG A 137 -19.64 -17.78 6.62
N LYS A 138 -20.61 -17.75 5.71
CA LYS A 138 -20.68 -18.69 4.58
C LYS A 138 -19.45 -18.56 3.68
N TYR A 139 -19.01 -17.34 3.37
CA TYR A 139 -17.83 -17.12 2.54
C TYR A 139 -16.53 -17.47 3.28
N LEU A 140 -16.39 -17.14 4.57
CA LEU A 140 -15.24 -17.55 5.37
C LEU A 140 -15.05 -19.07 5.35
N ARG A 141 -16.14 -19.84 5.50
CA ARG A 141 -16.10 -21.30 5.41
C ARG A 141 -15.72 -21.82 4.03
N GLN A 142 -15.94 -21.05 2.96
CA GLN A 142 -15.55 -21.45 1.60
C GLN A 142 -14.08 -21.15 1.33
N ILE A 143 -13.56 -20.02 1.81
CA ILE A 143 -12.15 -19.62 1.64
C ILE A 143 -11.23 -20.52 2.46
N ARG A 144 -11.63 -20.87 3.68
CA ARG A 144 -10.83 -21.74 4.59
C ARG A 144 -10.91 -23.23 4.27
N ARG A 145 -11.43 -23.62 3.10
CA ARG A 145 -11.44 -25.03 2.71
C ARG A 145 -10.02 -25.46 2.38
N PRO A 146 -9.55 -26.61 2.89
CA PRO A 146 -8.28 -27.17 2.46
C PRO A 146 -8.32 -27.45 0.95
N GLU A 147 -7.17 -27.31 0.29
CA GLU A 147 -6.98 -27.56 -1.16
C GLU A 147 -7.81 -26.65 -2.08
N LEU A 148 -8.06 -25.40 -1.66
CA LEU A 148 -8.73 -24.43 -2.51
C LEU A 148 -7.79 -23.94 -3.63
N ASP A 149 -8.14 -24.26 -4.87
CA ASP A 149 -7.45 -23.74 -6.06
C ASP A 149 -7.54 -22.20 -6.17
N SER A 150 -6.49 -21.59 -6.71
CA SER A 150 -6.35 -20.13 -6.83
C SER A 150 -7.47 -19.50 -7.66
N LEU A 151 -7.83 -20.10 -8.80
CA LEU A 151 -8.93 -19.61 -9.65
C LEU A 151 -10.27 -19.64 -8.92
N ARG A 152 -10.47 -20.67 -8.08
CA ARG A 152 -11.69 -20.79 -7.27
C ARG A 152 -11.72 -19.76 -6.14
N LYS A 153 -10.58 -19.48 -5.50
CA LYS A 153 -10.44 -18.41 -4.50
C LYS A 153 -10.77 -17.06 -5.14
N GLU A 154 -10.21 -16.74 -6.30
CA GLU A 154 -10.51 -15.51 -7.05
C GLU A 154 -12.00 -15.38 -7.41
N ALA A 155 -12.63 -16.46 -7.87
CA ALA A 155 -14.05 -16.48 -8.20
C ALA A 155 -14.94 -16.22 -6.97
N ILE A 156 -14.56 -16.74 -5.79
CA ILE A 156 -15.25 -16.47 -4.54
C ILE A 156 -15.07 -15.01 -4.13
N CYS A 157 -13.84 -14.49 -4.14
CA CYS A 157 -13.56 -13.09 -3.83
C CYS A 157 -14.33 -12.12 -4.75
N LYS A 158 -14.45 -12.45 -6.04
CA LYS A 158 -15.27 -11.66 -6.97
C LYS A 158 -16.75 -11.63 -6.58
N LYS A 159 -17.32 -12.77 -6.17
CA LYS A 159 -18.71 -12.84 -5.68
C LYS A 159 -18.92 -12.00 -4.43
N ILE A 160 -17.99 -12.09 -3.47
CA ILE A 160 -17.98 -11.27 -2.24
C ILE A 160 -18.02 -9.78 -2.60
N VAL A 161 -17.16 -9.36 -3.53
CA VAL A 161 -17.06 -7.98 -3.99
C VAL A 161 -18.38 -7.52 -4.63
N ASP A 162 -18.97 -8.32 -5.50
CA ASP A 162 -20.21 -7.99 -6.21
C ASP A 162 -21.41 -7.91 -5.27
N GLU A 163 -21.44 -8.73 -4.22
CA GLU A 163 -22.48 -8.69 -3.19
C GLU A 163 -22.32 -7.49 -2.26
N ALA A 164 -21.11 -7.23 -1.76
CA ALA A 164 -20.83 -6.09 -0.89
C ALA A 164 -21.13 -4.74 -1.57
N LYS A 165 -20.87 -4.61 -2.87
CA LYS A 165 -21.19 -3.40 -3.66
C LYS A 165 -22.70 -3.10 -3.73
N LYS A 166 -23.57 -4.11 -3.58
CA LYS A 166 -25.03 -3.93 -3.62
C LYS A 166 -25.55 -3.33 -2.32
N THR A 167 -24.92 -3.66 -1.20
CA THR A 167 -25.28 -3.16 0.14
C THR A 167 -25.06 -1.65 0.24
N LYS A 168 -26.14 -0.88 0.43
CA LYS A 168 -26.09 0.59 0.54
C LYS A 168 -26.10 1.10 1.97
N THR A 169 -26.48 0.28 2.93
CA THR A 169 -26.55 0.65 4.34
C THR A 169 -25.73 -0.36 5.13
N CYS A 170 -24.83 0.11 5.99
CA CYS A 170 -23.99 -0.77 6.79
C CYS A 170 -24.82 -1.50 7.85
N PHE A 171 -24.66 -2.82 7.95
CA PHE A 171 -25.34 -3.65 8.95
C PHE A 171 -24.89 -3.38 10.40
N TYR A 172 -23.76 -2.71 10.60
CA TYR A 172 -23.18 -2.47 11.92
C TYR A 172 -23.44 -1.07 12.47
N CYS A 173 -23.17 -0.03 11.68
CA CYS A 173 -23.31 1.36 12.12
C CYS A 173 -24.50 2.08 11.48
N GLY A 174 -25.24 1.44 10.56
CA GLY A 174 -26.37 2.04 9.86
C GLY A 174 -25.99 3.11 8.84
N SER A 175 -24.70 3.35 8.59
CA SER A 175 -24.29 4.43 7.69
C SER A 175 -24.55 4.11 6.23
N ILE A 176 -24.87 5.16 5.45
CA ILE A 176 -25.11 5.06 4.01
C ILE A 176 -23.76 5.00 3.28
N ASN A 177 -23.61 4.01 2.40
CA ASN A 177 -22.42 3.73 1.63
C ASN A 177 -22.76 3.71 0.14
N GLY A 178 -22.35 4.78 -0.55
CA GLY A 178 -22.34 4.81 -2.01
C GLY A 178 -21.03 4.31 -2.62
N THR A 179 -20.89 4.44 -3.93
CA THR A 179 -19.72 3.93 -4.69
C THR A 179 -18.53 4.87 -4.55
N VAL A 180 -17.35 4.27 -4.42
CA VAL A 180 -16.06 4.95 -4.57
C VAL A 180 -15.61 4.83 -6.02
N LYS A 181 -15.38 5.95 -6.68
CA LYS A 181 -14.98 5.98 -8.10
C LYS A 181 -13.81 6.91 -8.34
N LYS A 182 -13.07 6.63 -9.40
CA LYS A 182 -12.04 7.52 -9.94
C LYS A 182 -12.68 8.77 -10.53
N VAL A 183 -12.09 9.93 -10.27
CA VAL A 183 -12.52 11.18 -10.89
C VAL A 183 -12.09 11.19 -12.36
N ALA A 184 -13.02 11.45 -13.28
CA ALA A 184 -12.71 11.57 -14.70
C ALA A 184 -11.68 12.69 -14.93
N GLY A 185 -10.68 12.43 -15.78
CA GLY A 185 -9.60 13.39 -16.06
C GLY A 185 -8.47 13.44 -15.01
N HIS A 186 -8.61 12.79 -13.86
CA HIS A 186 -7.54 12.72 -12.85
C HIS A 186 -6.96 11.30 -12.73
N PRO A 187 -5.63 11.12 -12.71
CA PRO A 187 -5.04 9.79 -12.72
C PRO A 187 -5.24 9.03 -11.40
N ILE A 188 -5.11 9.70 -10.24
CA ILE A 188 -5.01 9.05 -8.91
C ILE A 188 -6.05 9.57 -7.90
N LYS A 189 -7.01 10.41 -8.33
CA LYS A 189 -8.04 10.96 -7.42
C LYS A 189 -9.25 10.02 -7.31
N LEU A 190 -9.60 9.66 -6.07
CA LEU A 190 -10.80 8.91 -5.72
C LEU A 190 -11.81 9.78 -4.97
N ILE A 191 -13.09 9.56 -5.25
CA ILE A 191 -14.20 10.20 -4.55
C ILE A 191 -15.21 9.15 -4.09
N HIS A 192 -15.77 9.35 -2.89
CA HIS A 192 -16.89 8.58 -2.37
C HIS A 192 -18.19 9.34 -2.62
N VAL A 193 -19.05 8.77 -3.47
CA VAL A 193 -20.36 9.35 -3.77
C VAL A 193 -21.38 8.81 -2.77
N LYS A 194 -21.31 9.25 -1.52
CA LYS A 194 -22.07 8.70 -0.37
C LYS A 194 -23.56 8.48 -0.66
N TRP A 195 -24.22 9.46 -1.26
CA TRP A 195 -25.66 9.44 -1.54
C TRP A 195 -26.01 9.09 -3.00
N GLN A 196 -25.16 8.34 -3.71
CA GLN A 196 -25.39 8.00 -5.12
C GLN A 196 -26.78 7.41 -5.39
N THR A 197 -27.29 6.52 -4.53
CA THR A 197 -28.62 5.90 -4.71
C THR A 197 -29.74 6.94 -4.69
N TYR A 198 -29.66 7.94 -3.82
CA TYR A 198 -30.62 9.05 -3.76
C TYR A 198 -30.50 9.97 -4.98
N LEU A 199 -29.26 10.30 -5.38
CA LEU A 199 -28.99 11.17 -6.53
C LEU A 199 -29.41 10.54 -7.86
N ALA A 200 -29.30 9.21 -8.00
CA ALA A 200 -29.68 8.49 -9.20
C ALA A 200 -31.19 8.17 -9.29
N SER A 201 -31.94 8.29 -8.19
CA SER A 201 -33.37 7.98 -8.17
C SER A 201 -34.22 9.13 -8.72
N ASN A 202 -35.14 8.79 -9.63
CA ASN A 202 -36.16 9.69 -10.18
C ASN A 202 -37.52 9.57 -9.48
N ALA A 203 -37.61 8.78 -8.42
CA ALA A 203 -38.87 8.56 -7.70
C ALA A 203 -39.38 9.86 -7.06
N LYS A 204 -40.66 10.19 -7.27
CA LYS A 204 -41.31 11.36 -6.64
C LYS A 204 -41.41 11.24 -5.12
N SER A 205 -41.43 10.02 -4.58
CA SER A 205 -41.47 9.72 -3.15
C SER A 205 -40.09 9.73 -2.47
N LYS A 206 -39.01 10.09 -3.18
CA LYS A 206 -37.67 10.03 -2.59
C LYS A 206 -37.53 11.05 -1.45
N VAL A 207 -37.24 10.53 -0.26
CA VAL A 207 -36.94 11.36 0.90
C VAL A 207 -35.43 11.58 0.97
N LYS A 208 -35.03 12.83 1.18
CA LYS A 208 -33.64 13.21 1.32
C LYS A 208 -33.07 12.60 2.62
N PRO A 209 -31.96 11.84 2.57
CA PRO A 209 -31.38 11.26 3.78
C PRO A 209 -30.98 12.35 4.79
N ALA A 210 -31.23 12.10 6.08
CA ALA A 210 -30.88 13.04 7.15
C ALA A 210 -29.39 13.44 7.13
N SER A 211 -28.50 12.47 6.87
CA SER A 211 -27.06 12.71 6.72
C SER A 211 -26.70 13.69 5.58
N MET A 212 -27.48 13.72 4.49
CA MET A 212 -27.26 14.65 3.38
C MET A 212 -27.72 16.06 3.73
N VAL A 213 -28.85 16.18 4.44
CA VAL A 213 -29.34 17.48 4.93
C VAL A 213 -28.33 18.10 5.91
N ALA A 214 -27.79 17.30 6.83
CA ALA A 214 -26.76 17.75 7.76
C ALA A 214 -25.48 18.22 7.03
N PHE A 215 -25.04 17.49 6.01
CA PHE A 215 -23.90 17.88 5.19
C PHE A 215 -24.11 19.20 4.45
N GLU A 216 -25.26 19.41 3.82
CA GLU A 216 -25.53 20.66 3.12
C GLU A 216 -25.61 21.86 4.06
N LYS A 217 -26.20 21.67 5.25
CA LYS A 217 -26.24 22.69 6.31
C LYS A 217 -24.85 23.10 6.78
N SER A 218 -23.87 22.19 6.74
CA SER A 218 -22.49 22.50 7.15
C SER A 218 -21.82 23.57 6.27
N PHE A 219 -22.32 23.80 5.05
CA PHE A 219 -21.83 24.85 4.17
C PHE A 219 -22.44 26.23 4.43
N ASP A 220 -23.51 26.34 5.22
CA ASP A 220 -24.26 27.59 5.35
C ASP A 220 -23.41 28.72 5.96
N GLU A 221 -22.47 28.38 6.85
CA GLU A 221 -21.52 29.36 7.38
C GLU A 221 -20.52 29.81 6.31
N ALA A 222 -19.95 28.87 5.55
CA ALA A 222 -18.98 29.19 4.50
C ALA A 222 -19.59 29.99 3.35
N LYS A 223 -20.89 29.80 3.04
CA LYS A 223 -21.62 30.57 2.03
C LYS A 223 -21.72 32.05 2.38
N LYS A 224 -21.73 32.42 3.68
CA LYS A 224 -21.77 33.84 4.10
C LYS A 224 -20.50 34.59 3.69
N GLY A 225 -19.35 33.90 3.70
CA GLY A 225 -18.05 34.50 3.37
C GLY A 225 -17.64 34.38 1.90
N VAL A 226 -18.18 33.41 1.15
CA VAL A 226 -17.78 33.14 -0.24
C VAL A 226 -19.01 33.06 -1.15
N PRO A 227 -19.32 34.12 -1.91
CA PRO A 227 -20.53 34.21 -2.75
C PRO A 227 -20.64 33.14 -3.83
N ASP A 228 -19.51 32.67 -4.37
CA ASP A 228 -19.48 31.66 -5.45
C ASP A 228 -19.55 30.20 -4.95
N LEU A 229 -19.47 29.98 -3.63
CA LEU A 229 -19.42 28.61 -3.07
C LEU A 229 -20.68 27.82 -3.40
N GLU A 230 -21.84 28.47 -3.50
CA GLU A 230 -23.11 27.80 -3.76
C GLU A 230 -23.12 27.06 -5.11
N LYS A 231 -22.43 27.58 -6.12
CA LYS A 231 -22.27 26.95 -7.44
C LYS A 231 -21.49 25.63 -7.33
N HIS A 232 -20.53 25.56 -6.41
CA HIS A 232 -19.65 24.40 -6.22
C HIS A 232 -20.16 23.42 -5.16
N ALA A 233 -20.92 23.88 -4.17
CA ALA A 233 -21.43 23.07 -3.06
C ALA A 233 -22.28 21.89 -3.53
N LYS A 234 -23.05 22.04 -4.62
CA LYS A 234 -23.85 20.95 -5.21
C LYS A 234 -23.00 19.80 -5.77
N ARG A 235 -21.73 20.08 -6.12
CA ARG A 235 -20.76 19.10 -6.62
C ARG A 235 -19.85 18.58 -5.52
N ALA A 236 -20.00 19.07 -4.28
CA ALA A 236 -19.21 18.61 -3.16
C ALA A 236 -19.47 17.13 -2.92
N VAL A 237 -18.39 16.37 -2.97
CA VAL A 237 -18.37 14.94 -2.70
C VAL A 237 -17.27 14.67 -1.70
N ASP A 238 -17.33 13.48 -1.12
CA ASP A 238 -16.41 13.10 -0.08
C ASP A 238 -15.10 12.61 -0.71
N ASP A 239 -14.01 13.36 -0.53
CA ASP A 239 -12.72 13.05 -1.13
C ASP A 239 -12.08 11.84 -0.41
N MET A 240 -11.74 10.81 -1.18
CA MET A 240 -11.04 9.61 -0.70
C MET A 240 -9.54 9.77 -0.95
N ASN A 241 -8.91 10.59 -0.12
CA ASN A 241 -7.46 10.78 -0.16
C ASN A 241 -6.69 9.57 0.44
N PRO A 242 -5.40 9.40 0.13
CA PRO A 242 -4.62 8.26 0.62
C PRO A 242 -4.56 8.16 2.14
N LEU A 243 -4.47 9.28 2.85
CA LEU A 243 -4.42 9.31 4.31
C LEU A 243 -5.68 8.73 4.94
N ARG A 244 -6.84 9.13 4.43
CA ARG A 244 -8.11 8.60 4.87
C ARG A 244 -8.29 7.13 4.50
N ALA A 245 -7.93 6.74 3.28
CA ALA A 245 -7.98 5.34 2.88
C ALA A 245 -7.09 4.46 3.75
N LEU A 246 -5.88 4.92 4.09
CA LEU A 246 -4.98 4.24 5.02
C LEU A 246 -5.62 4.05 6.40
N ASN A 247 -6.20 5.11 6.97
CA ASN A 247 -6.89 5.03 8.26
C ASN A 247 -8.09 4.07 8.23
N LEU A 248 -8.79 3.96 7.10
CA LEU A 248 -9.86 2.98 6.94
C LEU A 248 -9.30 1.56 6.90
N PHE A 249 -8.22 1.33 6.14
CA PHE A 249 -7.60 0.03 5.98
C PHE A 249 -7.00 -0.50 7.29
N GLN A 250 -6.39 0.36 8.10
CA GLN A 250 -5.86 -0.01 9.42
C GLN A 250 -6.95 -0.49 10.40
N ARG A 251 -8.22 -0.17 10.15
CA ARG A 251 -9.35 -0.54 11.01
C ARG A 251 -10.12 -1.77 10.51
N ILE A 252 -9.73 -2.35 9.37
CA ILE A 252 -10.34 -3.58 8.87
C ILE A 252 -9.92 -4.74 9.80
N SER A 253 -10.86 -5.60 10.16
CA SER A 253 -10.54 -6.77 10.99
C SER A 253 -9.74 -7.80 10.18
N THR A 254 -8.81 -8.50 10.83
CA THR A 254 -8.01 -9.57 10.19
C THR A 254 -8.91 -10.64 9.55
N THR A 255 -10.02 -10.98 10.20
CA THR A 255 -11.01 -11.92 9.64
C THR A 255 -11.68 -11.41 8.37
N ASP A 256 -11.84 -10.09 8.20
CA ASP A 256 -12.41 -9.52 6.98
C ASP A 256 -11.36 -9.36 5.87
N VAL A 257 -10.07 -9.31 6.23
CA VAL A 257 -8.95 -9.28 5.26
C VAL A 257 -8.93 -10.56 4.41
N GLU A 258 -9.16 -11.73 5.03
CA GLU A 258 -9.27 -13.02 4.33
C GLU A 258 -10.36 -12.98 3.23
N LEU A 259 -11.50 -12.33 3.51
CA LEU A 259 -12.61 -12.21 2.55
C LEU A 259 -12.27 -11.35 1.34
N LEU A 260 -11.27 -10.48 1.46
CA LEU A 260 -10.78 -9.63 0.36
C LEU A 260 -9.76 -10.35 -0.53
N GLY A 261 -9.41 -11.60 -0.19
CA GLY A 261 -8.43 -12.42 -0.90
C GLY A 261 -6.99 -12.06 -0.57
N MET A 262 -6.76 -11.55 0.65
CA MET A 262 -5.42 -11.26 1.20
C MET A 262 -5.21 -12.19 2.39
N ASP A 263 -4.02 -12.78 2.49
CA ASP A 263 -3.60 -13.66 3.57
C ASP A 263 -2.53 -12.95 4.43
#